data_AF-A0A0J9T2T0-F1
#
_entry.id   AF-A0A0J9T2T0-F1
#
_cell.length_a   1.000
_cell.length_b   1.000
_cell.length_c   1.000
_cell.angle_alpha   90.00
_cell.angle_beta   90.00
_cell.angle_gamma   90.00
#
_symmetry.space_group_name_H-M   'P 1'
#
loop_
_entity.id
_entity.type
_entity.pdbx_description
1 polymer ?
#
loop_
_entity_poly.entity_id
_entity_poly.type
_entity_poly.pdbx_seq_one_letter_code
_entity_poly.pdbx_strand_id
1 'polypeptide(L)'
;MFTLNNSCFLQSFNLIYFIQLYSFYKYIFYIFKYNIIRHFDKEHLISFYPFLKKIWTRYNDFDKKVEDDKNFYDNLCNFILNGPSVELSKYKDFCMKLMRNLGRFSSDPKNYELTHERCNILYNWIYNSIGKKRTTDDIVNKCFKEYTEYMVSVKNMKRCYKISYDENFKEPIKITLLDIFDNNTPDIINALNDANDSISIPGKKFVCECVRIYKNMYETYCLKNRLESETNRTTCEQLDIFKESYGLFLTKLQGLDHKIPLLIDIDNELLAKCSKDESKLQFNSRSTSKYRSYFRKQKVSNCWACR
;
A
#
# COMPACT_ATOMS: atom_id res chain seq x y z
N MET A 1 62.52 23.80 -13.52
CA MET A 1 62.08 22.87 -12.45
C MET A 1 61.35 23.71 -11.40
N PHE A 2 60.06 23.61 -11.10
CA PHE A 2 58.98 22.70 -11.42
C PHE A 2 57.70 23.55 -11.48
N THR A 3 56.96 23.52 -12.59
CA THR A 3 55.56 23.99 -12.64
C THR A 3 54.69 22.80 -13.02
N LEU A 4 54.47 21.91 -12.05
CA LEU A 4 53.48 20.83 -12.12
C LEU A 4 52.95 20.65 -10.70
N ASN A 5 51.65 20.91 -10.49
CA ASN A 5 50.76 20.26 -9.52
C ASN A 5 49.54 21.09 -9.06
N ASN A 6 48.98 21.97 -9.90
CA ASN A 6 47.68 22.56 -9.60
C ASN A 6 46.49 21.92 -10.33
N SER A 7 46.67 21.16 -11.42
CA SER A 7 45.54 20.54 -12.12
C SER A 7 45.04 19.23 -11.47
N CYS A 8 45.93 18.45 -10.87
CA CYS A 8 45.57 17.16 -10.28
C CYS A 8 44.78 17.32 -8.96
N PHE A 9 45.07 18.37 -8.19
CA PHE A 9 44.37 18.70 -6.95
C PHE A 9 42.92 19.21 -7.18
N LEU A 10 42.70 19.92 -8.28
CA LEU A 10 41.37 20.39 -8.69
C LEU A 10 40.49 19.28 -9.28
N GLN A 11 41.08 18.27 -9.93
CA GLN A 11 40.36 17.08 -10.40
C GLN A 11 39.96 16.14 -9.25
N SER A 12 40.82 15.93 -8.26
CA SER A 12 40.52 15.09 -7.09
C SER A 12 39.47 15.71 -6.16
N PHE A 13 39.50 17.02 -5.95
CA PHE A 13 38.46 17.74 -5.18
C PHE A 13 37.08 17.64 -5.83
N ASN A 14 37.01 17.77 -7.16
CA ASN A 14 35.76 17.60 -7.90
C ASN A 14 35.22 16.17 -7.80
N LEU A 15 36.07 15.14 -7.88
CA LEU A 15 35.63 13.75 -7.80
C LEU A 15 35.09 13.39 -6.41
N ILE A 16 35.77 13.84 -5.34
CA ILE A 16 35.31 13.63 -3.95
C ILE A 16 33.99 14.35 -3.71
N TYR A 17 33.85 15.59 -4.19
CA TYR A 17 32.61 16.35 -4.09
C TYR A 17 31.46 15.67 -4.85
N PHE A 18 31.70 15.15 -6.06
CA PHE A 18 30.72 14.38 -6.83
C PHE A 18 30.32 13.07 -6.14
N ILE A 19 31.27 12.34 -5.54
CA ILE A 19 30.98 11.10 -4.78
C ILE A 19 30.18 11.42 -3.53
N GLN A 20 30.51 12.50 -2.81
CA GLN A 20 29.75 12.94 -1.64
C GLN A 20 28.34 13.41 -2.02
N LEU A 21 28.19 14.16 -3.11
CA LEU A 21 26.89 14.57 -3.64
C LEU A 21 26.05 13.37 -4.09
N TYR A 22 26.65 12.39 -4.78
CA TYR A 22 25.97 11.18 -5.23
C TYR A 22 25.55 10.29 -4.05
N SER A 23 26.42 10.10 -3.06
CA SER A 23 26.09 9.38 -1.82
C SER A 23 25.01 10.10 -1.01
N PHE A 24 25.05 11.43 -0.95
CA PHE A 24 24.02 12.25 -0.32
C PHE A 24 22.69 12.19 -1.10
N TYR A 25 22.72 12.23 -2.43
CA TYR A 25 21.53 12.04 -3.27
C TYR A 25 20.96 10.64 -3.14
N LYS A 26 21.81 9.61 -3.02
CA LYS A 26 21.39 8.23 -2.80
C LYS A 26 20.82 8.03 -1.39
N TYR A 27 21.36 8.70 -0.39
CA TYR A 27 20.85 8.72 0.98
C TYR A 27 19.54 9.50 1.09
N ILE A 28 19.44 10.66 0.43
CA ILE A 28 18.20 11.44 0.30
C ILE A 28 17.17 10.64 -0.51
N PHE A 29 17.54 10.01 -1.62
CA PHE A 29 16.63 9.17 -2.40
C PHE A 29 16.24 7.90 -1.64
N TYR A 30 17.11 7.34 -0.79
CA TYR A 30 16.77 6.26 0.13
C TYR A 30 15.80 6.75 1.19
N ILE A 31 16.07 7.89 1.84
CA ILE A 31 15.18 8.56 2.79
C ILE A 31 13.85 8.91 2.12
N PHE A 32 13.81 9.44 0.90
CA PHE A 32 12.60 9.77 0.17
C PHE A 32 11.91 8.50 -0.36
N LYS A 33 12.61 7.45 -0.78
CA LYS A 33 12.00 6.16 -1.14
C LYS A 33 11.36 5.49 0.08
N TYR A 34 11.98 5.61 1.26
CA TYR A 34 11.44 5.10 2.52
C TYR A 34 10.41 6.03 3.19
N ASN A 35 10.46 7.36 2.97
CA ASN A 35 9.49 8.34 3.48
C ASN A 35 8.36 8.66 2.50
N ILE A 36 8.51 8.31 1.21
CA ILE A 36 7.45 8.17 0.20
C ILE A 36 6.89 6.73 0.19
N ILE A 37 7.31 5.86 1.13
CA ILE A 37 6.30 5.06 1.85
C ILE A 37 5.58 6.06 2.76
N ARG A 38 4.89 7.01 2.13
CA ARG A 38 4.09 8.00 2.84
C ARG A 38 3.13 7.16 3.63
N HIS A 39 3.18 7.30 4.96
CA HIS A 39 2.19 6.79 5.88
C HIS A 39 0.82 6.83 5.19
N PHE A 40 0.36 5.69 4.70
CA PHE A 40 -1.05 5.44 4.46
C PHE A 40 -1.64 5.36 5.86
N ASP A 41 -1.81 6.54 6.46
CA ASP A 41 -2.31 6.63 7.82
C ASP A 41 -3.75 6.17 7.76
N LYS A 42 -3.98 5.01 8.36
CA LYS A 42 -5.19 4.19 8.31
C LYS A 42 -6.44 5.01 8.68
N GLU A 43 -6.29 5.92 9.65
CA GLU A 43 -7.37 6.83 10.07
C GLU A 43 -7.65 7.92 9.04
N HIS A 44 -6.63 8.35 8.28
CA HIS A 44 -6.78 9.32 7.22
C HIS A 44 -7.61 8.73 6.08
N LEU A 45 -7.28 7.54 5.56
CA LEU A 45 -8.01 6.94 4.43
C LEU A 45 -9.49 6.68 4.70
N ILE A 46 -9.86 6.28 5.91
CA ILE A 46 -11.26 6.08 6.32
C ILE A 46 -12.06 7.39 6.21
N SER A 47 -11.45 8.51 6.61
CA SER A 47 -12.07 9.83 6.52
C SER A 47 -12.16 10.35 5.08
N PHE A 48 -11.20 9.98 4.22
CA PHE A 48 -11.16 10.43 2.83
C PHE A 48 -12.04 9.62 1.89
N TYR A 49 -12.30 8.34 2.16
CA TYR A 49 -13.08 7.44 1.30
C TYR A 49 -14.12 6.65 2.09
N PRO A 50 -15.20 7.31 2.58
CA PRO A 50 -16.18 6.69 3.47
C PRO A 50 -16.94 5.53 2.81
N PHE A 51 -17.09 5.54 1.48
CA PHE A 51 -17.73 4.45 0.72
C PHE A 51 -16.93 3.13 0.78
N LEU A 52 -15.63 3.19 1.07
CA LEU A 52 -14.78 2.01 1.28
C LEU A 52 -14.77 1.51 2.74
N LYS A 53 -15.70 1.97 3.59
CA LYS A 53 -15.74 1.63 5.02
C LYS A 53 -15.66 0.13 5.30
N LYS A 54 -16.29 -0.72 4.47
CA LYS A 54 -16.25 -2.18 4.62
C LYS A 54 -14.82 -2.73 4.51
N ILE A 55 -14.06 -2.27 3.52
CA ILE A 55 -12.66 -2.63 3.29
C ILE A 55 -11.82 -2.23 4.49
N TRP A 56 -11.96 -0.98 4.93
CA TRP A 56 -11.18 -0.48 6.06
C TRP A 56 -11.52 -1.17 7.37
N THR A 57 -12.81 -1.44 7.60
CA THR A 57 -13.24 -2.21 8.78
C THR A 57 -12.57 -3.58 8.78
N ARG A 58 -12.54 -4.26 7.63
CA ARG A 58 -11.87 -5.56 7.49
C ARG A 58 -10.35 -5.47 7.69
N TYR A 59 -9.70 -4.47 7.11
CA TYR A 59 -8.28 -4.21 7.35
C TYR A 59 -8.00 -3.98 8.85
N ASN A 60 -8.90 -3.27 9.55
CA ASN A 60 -8.78 -3.04 10.99
C ASN A 60 -8.93 -4.34 11.78
N ASP A 61 -9.83 -5.21 11.36
CA ASP A 61 -10.07 -6.50 12.00
C ASP A 61 -8.82 -7.40 11.98
N PHE A 62 -7.96 -7.25 10.99
CA PHE A 62 -6.69 -7.99 10.93
C PHE A 62 -5.75 -7.70 12.11
N ASP A 63 -5.79 -6.48 12.66
CA ASP A 63 -4.98 -6.09 13.82
C ASP A 63 -5.59 -6.48 15.17
N LYS A 64 -6.87 -6.91 15.22
CA LYS A 64 -7.54 -7.30 16.47
C LYS A 64 -6.76 -8.40 17.20
N LYS A 65 -6.88 -8.46 18.52
CA LYS A 65 -6.29 -9.55 19.31
C LYS A 65 -6.94 -10.89 18.97
N VAL A 66 -6.19 -11.97 19.15
CA VAL A 66 -6.71 -13.33 19.04
C VAL A 66 -7.21 -13.75 20.42
N GLU A 67 -8.53 -13.71 20.60
CA GLU A 67 -9.21 -14.07 21.84
C GLU A 67 -9.83 -15.47 21.72
N ASP A 68 -10.58 -15.69 20.64
CA ASP A 68 -11.14 -17.01 20.30
C ASP A 68 -10.04 -17.97 19.87
N ASP A 69 -10.15 -19.24 20.31
CA ASP A 69 -9.22 -20.32 19.98
C ASP A 69 -7.75 -19.99 20.24
N LYS A 70 -7.50 -19.04 21.16
CA LYS A 70 -6.17 -18.50 21.44
C LYS A 70 -5.14 -19.60 21.70
N ASN A 71 -5.52 -20.63 22.46
CA ASN A 71 -4.64 -21.76 22.78
C ASN A 71 -4.24 -22.55 21.52
N PHE A 72 -5.16 -22.72 20.56
CA PHE A 72 -4.86 -23.41 19.30
C PHE A 72 -3.89 -22.59 18.44
N TYR A 73 -4.14 -21.30 18.28
CA TYR A 73 -3.24 -20.40 17.55
C TYR A 73 -1.88 -20.27 18.24
N ASP A 74 -1.85 -20.24 19.57
CA ASP A 74 -0.62 -20.16 20.37
C ASP A 74 0.26 -21.39 20.12
N ASN A 75 -0.32 -22.60 20.25
CA ASN A 75 0.35 -23.86 20.02
C ASN A 75 0.85 -23.99 18.57
N LEU A 76 -0.02 -23.64 17.60
CA LEU A 76 0.34 -23.66 16.19
C LEU A 76 1.50 -22.70 15.90
N CYS A 77 1.44 -21.47 16.41
CA CYS A 77 2.50 -20.51 16.17
C CYS A 77 3.79 -20.84 16.92
N ASN A 78 3.74 -21.50 18.08
CA ASN A 78 4.95 -22.08 18.67
C ASN A 78 5.57 -23.10 17.71
N PHE A 79 4.76 -24.00 17.14
CA PHE A 79 5.24 -24.98 16.16
C PHE A 79 5.81 -24.34 14.89
N ILE A 80 5.10 -23.38 14.27
CA ILE A 80 5.55 -22.66 13.07
C ILE A 80 6.86 -21.91 13.31
N LEU A 81 7.01 -21.32 14.51
CA LEU A 81 8.16 -20.51 14.88
C LEU A 81 9.29 -21.32 15.52
N ASN A 82 9.14 -22.64 15.69
CA ASN A 82 10.21 -23.50 16.19
C ASN A 82 11.34 -23.57 15.16
N GLY A 83 12.53 -23.09 15.54
CA GLY A 83 13.71 -23.08 14.69
C GLY A 83 14.98 -22.70 15.46
N PRO A 84 16.18 -22.90 14.86
CA PRO A 84 17.47 -22.70 15.53
C PRO A 84 17.82 -21.23 15.80
N SER A 85 17.07 -20.27 15.26
CA SER A 85 17.30 -18.85 15.50
C SER A 85 16.60 -18.39 16.77
N VAL A 86 17.39 -17.90 17.72
CA VAL A 86 16.88 -17.12 18.84
C VAL A 86 16.16 -15.89 18.29
N GLU A 87 15.02 -15.57 18.90
CA GLU A 87 14.18 -14.39 18.68
C GLU A 87 13.05 -14.45 17.62
N LEU A 88 12.62 -15.63 17.15
CA LEU A 88 11.36 -15.75 16.36
C LEU A 88 10.10 -15.58 17.23
N SER A 89 10.20 -15.85 18.53
CA SER A 89 9.08 -15.74 19.49
C SER A 89 8.46 -14.34 19.56
N LYS A 90 9.22 -13.28 19.26
CA LYS A 90 8.69 -11.91 19.21
C LYS A 90 7.65 -11.70 18.11
N TYR A 91 7.64 -12.57 17.09
CA TYR A 91 6.68 -12.52 15.99
C TYR A 91 5.43 -13.39 16.22
N LYS A 92 5.29 -13.99 17.40
CA LYS A 92 4.18 -14.88 17.74
C LYS A 92 2.82 -14.20 17.63
N ASP A 93 2.68 -12.97 18.12
CA ASP A 93 1.43 -12.20 17.99
C ASP A 93 1.04 -11.97 16.53
N PHE A 94 2.03 -11.66 15.66
CA PHE A 94 1.79 -11.53 14.23
C PHE A 94 1.37 -12.86 13.60
N CYS A 95 2.08 -13.96 13.91
CA CYS A 95 1.72 -15.29 13.43
C CYS A 95 0.27 -15.63 13.81
N MET A 96 -0.12 -15.44 15.07
CA MET A 96 -1.47 -15.78 15.53
C MET A 96 -2.53 -14.97 14.77
N LYS A 97 -2.30 -13.66 14.58
CA LYS A 97 -3.20 -12.81 13.80
C LYS A 97 -3.29 -13.26 12.34
N LEU A 98 -2.15 -13.57 11.71
CA LEU A 98 -2.12 -14.03 10.33
C LEU A 98 -2.89 -15.35 10.16
N MET A 99 -2.63 -16.35 11.01
CA MET A 99 -3.32 -17.64 10.95
C MET A 99 -4.83 -17.50 11.18
N ARG A 100 -5.24 -16.60 12.09
CA ARG A 100 -6.66 -16.26 12.27
C ARG A 100 -7.26 -15.60 11.03
N ASN A 101 -6.57 -14.63 10.44
CA ASN A 101 -7.06 -13.90 9.27
C ASN A 101 -7.16 -14.79 8.02
N LEU A 102 -6.31 -15.81 7.93
CA LEU A 102 -6.36 -16.89 6.96
C LEU A 102 -7.45 -17.94 7.25
N GLY A 103 -8.13 -17.85 8.40
CA GLY A 103 -9.22 -18.77 8.75
C GLY A 103 -8.76 -20.18 9.08
N ARG A 104 -7.50 -20.37 9.52
CA ARG A 104 -6.86 -21.68 9.70
C ARG A 104 -7.64 -22.68 10.57
N PHE A 105 -8.34 -22.20 11.60
CA PHE A 105 -9.17 -23.01 12.50
C PHE A 105 -10.66 -22.69 12.39
N SER A 106 -11.05 -21.80 11.48
CA SER A 106 -12.46 -21.43 11.36
C SER A 106 -13.27 -22.57 10.78
N SER A 107 -14.42 -22.85 11.39
CA SER A 107 -15.46 -23.74 10.85
C SER A 107 -16.50 -22.99 10.01
N ASP A 108 -16.55 -21.64 10.09
CA ASP A 108 -17.43 -20.82 9.26
C ASP A 108 -16.82 -20.63 7.85
N PRO A 109 -17.50 -21.08 6.77
CA PRO A 109 -17.06 -20.86 5.40
C PRO A 109 -16.78 -19.39 5.07
N LYS A 110 -17.52 -18.44 5.66
CA LYS A 110 -17.28 -17.00 5.44
C LYS A 110 -15.88 -16.55 5.87
N ASN A 111 -15.26 -17.30 6.78
CA ASN A 111 -13.99 -16.96 7.39
C ASN A 111 -12.81 -17.70 6.75
N TYR A 112 -13.00 -18.91 6.22
CA TYR A 112 -11.95 -19.71 5.56
C TYR A 112 -12.04 -19.77 4.03
N GLU A 113 -13.21 -19.50 3.41
CA GLU A 113 -13.35 -19.34 1.96
C GLU A 113 -13.00 -17.90 1.57
N LEU A 114 -11.70 -17.64 1.41
CA LEU A 114 -11.19 -16.30 1.21
C LEU A 114 -11.42 -15.83 -0.25
N THR A 115 -12.10 -14.70 -0.41
CA THR A 115 -12.26 -14.05 -1.72
C THR A 115 -10.96 -13.43 -2.19
N HIS A 116 -10.81 -13.24 -3.50
CA HIS A 116 -9.64 -12.58 -4.09
C HIS A 116 -9.41 -11.18 -3.48
N GLU A 117 -10.47 -10.37 -3.38
CA GLU A 117 -10.44 -9.07 -2.71
C GLU A 117 -9.91 -9.16 -1.26
N ARG A 118 -10.41 -10.11 -0.47
CA ARG A 118 -9.96 -10.30 0.92
C ARG A 118 -8.48 -10.68 0.99
N CYS A 119 -8.01 -11.51 0.05
CA CYS A 119 -6.60 -11.85 -0.04
C CYS A 119 -5.75 -10.62 -0.36
N ASN A 120 -6.14 -9.78 -1.32
CA ASN A 120 -5.36 -8.59 -1.69
C ASN A 120 -5.27 -7.59 -0.52
N ILE A 121 -6.36 -7.38 0.21
CA ILE A 121 -6.37 -6.56 1.44
C ILE A 121 -5.43 -7.18 2.50
N LEU A 122 -5.45 -8.51 2.66
CA LEU A 122 -4.57 -9.21 3.61
C LEU A 122 -3.09 -9.08 3.21
N TYR A 123 -2.77 -9.19 1.93
CA TYR A 123 -1.40 -9.02 1.43
C TYR A 123 -0.87 -7.61 1.68
N ASN A 124 -1.70 -6.59 1.47
CA ASN A 124 -1.38 -5.23 1.84
C ASN A 124 -1.11 -5.07 3.35
N TRP A 125 -1.89 -5.75 4.20
CA TRP A 125 -1.65 -5.75 5.64
C TRP A 125 -0.32 -6.40 6.02
N ILE A 126 0.02 -7.53 5.38
CA ILE A 126 1.30 -8.22 5.57
C ILE A 126 2.47 -7.35 5.10
N TYR A 127 2.40 -6.80 3.89
CA TYR A 127 3.45 -5.94 3.31
C TYR A 127 3.72 -4.73 4.22
N ASN A 128 2.67 -4.04 4.67
CA ASN A 128 2.80 -2.93 5.62
C ASN A 128 3.38 -3.37 6.97
N SER A 129 3.10 -4.60 7.41
CA SER A 129 3.63 -5.16 8.66
C SER A 129 5.12 -5.47 8.55
N ILE A 130 5.58 -5.99 7.40
CA ILE A 130 7.01 -6.19 7.10
C ILE A 130 7.73 -4.84 7.08
N GLY A 131 7.21 -3.84 6.35
CA GLY A 131 7.80 -2.50 6.29
C GLY A 131 7.91 -1.81 7.65
N LYS A 132 6.95 -2.05 8.56
CA LYS A 132 6.96 -1.58 9.95
C LYS A 132 7.81 -2.43 10.90
N LYS A 133 8.54 -3.43 10.38
CA LYS A 133 9.35 -4.39 11.15
C LYS A 133 8.55 -5.16 12.23
N ARG A 134 7.23 -5.30 12.06
CA ARG A 134 6.37 -6.10 12.94
C ARG A 134 6.49 -7.59 12.67
N THR A 135 7.03 -7.96 11.51
CA THR A 135 7.30 -9.33 11.05
C THR A 135 8.45 -9.31 10.04
N THR A 136 8.80 -10.46 9.50
CA THR A 136 9.74 -10.62 8.37
C THR A 136 9.12 -11.51 7.30
N ASP A 137 9.69 -11.46 6.10
CA ASP A 137 9.31 -12.37 5.01
C ASP A 137 9.45 -13.84 5.40
N ASP A 138 10.50 -14.20 6.15
CA ASP A 138 10.69 -15.57 6.66
C ASP A 138 9.51 -16.04 7.52
N ILE A 139 9.03 -15.18 8.43
CA ILE A 139 7.87 -15.53 9.28
C ILE A 139 6.61 -15.70 8.44
N VAL A 140 6.34 -14.77 7.53
CA VAL A 140 5.20 -14.85 6.62
C VAL A 140 5.28 -16.13 5.79
N ASN A 141 6.45 -16.48 5.29
CA ASN A 141 6.70 -17.69 4.50
C ASN A 141 6.37 -18.97 5.29
N LYS A 142 6.80 -19.05 6.56
CA LYS A 142 6.48 -20.19 7.43
C LYS A 142 4.99 -20.31 7.70
N CYS A 143 4.30 -19.20 7.97
CA CYS A 143 2.84 -19.19 8.14
C CYS A 143 2.11 -19.67 6.88
N PHE A 144 2.48 -19.15 5.70
CA PHE A 144 1.85 -19.56 4.44
C PHE A 144 2.16 -21.00 4.06
N LYS A 145 3.35 -21.52 4.39
CA LYS A 145 3.67 -22.93 4.19
C LYS A 145 2.71 -23.83 4.97
N GLU A 146 2.60 -23.61 6.28
CA GLU A 146 1.69 -24.39 7.14
C GLU A 146 0.23 -24.27 6.67
N TYR A 147 -0.22 -23.03 6.41
CA TYR A 147 -1.56 -22.77 5.91
C TYR A 147 -1.86 -23.51 4.59
N THR A 148 -0.89 -23.47 3.66
CA THR A 148 -1.05 -24.09 2.34
C THR A 148 -1.13 -25.61 2.45
N GLU A 149 -0.29 -26.21 3.27
CA GLU A 149 -0.28 -27.66 3.54
C GLU A 149 -1.62 -28.10 4.17
N TYR A 150 -2.12 -27.36 5.16
CA TYR A 150 -3.42 -27.64 5.77
C TYR A 150 -4.58 -27.51 4.78
N MET A 151 -4.63 -26.43 4.00
CA MET A 151 -5.73 -26.23 3.05
C MET A 151 -5.77 -27.31 1.96
N VAL A 152 -4.60 -27.85 1.57
CA VAL A 152 -4.52 -29.03 0.69
C VAL A 152 -5.10 -30.26 1.40
N SER A 153 -4.75 -30.51 2.67
CA SER A 153 -5.26 -31.68 3.40
C SER A 153 -6.77 -31.67 3.58
N VAL A 154 -7.38 -30.49 3.74
CA VAL A 154 -8.85 -30.35 3.85
C VAL A 154 -9.55 -30.12 2.51
N LYS A 155 -8.82 -30.22 1.39
CA LYS A 155 -9.33 -30.06 0.02
C LYS A 155 -10.06 -28.72 -0.23
N ASN A 156 -9.66 -27.65 0.47
CA ASN A 156 -10.24 -26.32 0.25
C ASN A 156 -9.44 -25.54 -0.80
N MET A 157 -10.05 -25.32 -1.97
CA MET A 157 -9.44 -24.56 -3.07
C MET A 157 -9.70 -23.05 -3.00
N LYS A 158 -10.69 -22.61 -2.20
CA LYS A 158 -11.03 -21.18 -2.01
C LYS A 158 -10.17 -20.59 -0.91
N ARG A 159 -8.91 -20.28 -1.24
CA ARG A 159 -7.88 -19.87 -0.28
C ARG A 159 -7.01 -18.75 -0.83
N CYS A 160 -6.37 -18.00 0.07
CA CYS A 160 -5.29 -17.10 -0.29
C CYS A 160 -4.02 -17.90 -0.64
N TYR A 161 -3.61 -17.86 -1.90
CA TYR A 161 -2.32 -18.40 -2.33
C TYR A 161 -1.24 -17.39 -2.02
N LYS A 162 -0.19 -17.79 -1.31
CA LYS A 162 0.95 -16.92 -1.00
C LYS A 162 1.37 -16.12 -2.24
N ILE A 163 1.20 -14.81 -2.20
CA ILE A 163 1.88 -13.92 -3.15
C ILE A 163 3.31 -13.81 -2.68
N SER A 164 4.25 -14.13 -3.57
CA SER A 164 5.65 -13.80 -3.35
C SER A 164 5.79 -12.28 -3.48
N TYR A 165 5.93 -11.59 -2.35
CA TYR A 165 6.01 -10.12 -2.29
C TYR A 165 7.19 -9.54 -3.09
N ASP A 166 8.21 -10.36 -3.32
CA ASP A 166 9.40 -10.01 -4.09
C ASP A 166 9.33 -10.43 -5.57
N GLU A 167 8.38 -11.28 -6.00
CA GLU A 167 8.41 -11.84 -7.36
C GLU A 167 7.32 -11.32 -8.30
N ASN A 168 6.15 -10.86 -7.82
CA ASN A 168 5.01 -10.77 -8.73
C ASN A 168 4.62 -9.36 -9.19
N PHE A 169 4.87 -8.28 -8.45
CA PHE A 169 4.46 -6.95 -8.91
C PHE A 169 5.40 -5.84 -8.45
N LYS A 170 5.63 -4.85 -9.31
CA LYS A 170 6.21 -3.57 -8.92
C LYS A 170 5.16 -2.79 -8.14
N GLU A 171 5.57 -2.24 -7.01
CA GLU A 171 4.73 -1.37 -6.16
C GLU A 171 3.38 -2.02 -5.75
N PRO A 172 3.39 -3.16 -5.04
CA PRO A 172 2.20 -3.96 -4.76
C PRO A 172 1.06 -3.21 -4.06
N ILE A 173 1.39 -2.22 -3.20
CA ILE A 173 0.37 -1.36 -2.57
C ILE A 173 -0.48 -0.62 -3.62
N LYS A 174 0.18 -0.10 -4.66
CA LYS A 174 -0.50 0.63 -5.74
C LYS A 174 -1.39 -0.33 -6.53
N ILE A 175 -0.92 -1.54 -6.84
CA ILE A 175 -1.73 -2.58 -7.48
C ILE A 175 -2.98 -2.91 -6.66
N THR A 176 -2.85 -3.10 -5.34
CA THR A 176 -4.04 -3.38 -4.51
C THR A 176 -5.04 -2.23 -4.47
N LEU A 177 -4.61 -0.97 -4.62
CA LEU A 177 -5.55 0.15 -4.75
C LEU A 177 -6.35 0.06 -6.06
N LEU A 178 -5.74 -0.40 -7.15
CA LEU A 178 -6.43 -0.69 -8.41
C LEU A 178 -7.36 -1.90 -8.27
N ASP A 179 -6.96 -2.95 -7.57
CA ASP A 179 -7.84 -4.11 -7.29
C ASP A 179 -9.06 -3.71 -6.44
N ILE A 180 -8.86 -2.81 -5.47
CA ILE A 180 -9.97 -2.27 -4.66
C ILE A 180 -10.96 -1.56 -5.57
N PHE A 181 -10.48 -0.78 -6.54
CA PHE A 181 -11.35 -0.13 -7.52
C PHE A 181 -12.17 -1.16 -8.29
N ASP A 182 -11.54 -2.20 -8.83
CA ASP A 182 -12.21 -3.23 -9.63
C ASP A 182 -13.29 -3.96 -8.82
N ASN A 183 -12.96 -4.37 -7.58
CA ASN A 183 -13.89 -5.10 -6.71
C ASN A 183 -15.02 -4.24 -6.12
N ASN A 184 -14.85 -2.91 -6.09
CA ASN A 184 -15.80 -1.98 -5.46
C ASN A 184 -16.39 -0.97 -6.46
N THR A 185 -16.33 -1.29 -7.75
CA THR A 185 -16.88 -0.46 -8.83
C THR A 185 -18.32 0.01 -8.57
N PRO A 186 -19.28 -0.84 -8.11
CA PRO A 186 -20.64 -0.38 -7.81
C PRO A 186 -20.69 0.69 -6.71
N ASP A 187 -19.92 0.50 -5.62
CA ASP A 187 -19.88 1.46 -4.52
C ASP A 187 -19.22 2.78 -4.93
N ILE A 188 -18.23 2.73 -5.84
CA ILE A 188 -17.61 3.91 -6.44
C ILE A 188 -18.59 4.66 -7.33
N ILE A 189 -19.33 3.97 -8.20
CA ILE A 189 -20.37 4.59 -9.05
C ILE A 189 -21.43 5.26 -8.17
N ASN A 190 -21.89 4.57 -7.12
CA ASN A 190 -22.86 5.13 -6.17
C ASN A 190 -22.30 6.39 -5.50
N ALA A 191 -21.04 6.36 -5.05
CA ALA A 191 -20.40 7.53 -4.44
C ALA A 191 -20.34 8.71 -5.42
N LEU A 192 -19.98 8.47 -6.68
CA LEU A 192 -19.90 9.51 -7.72
C LEU A 192 -21.26 10.14 -8.07
N ASN A 193 -22.33 9.34 -8.03
CA ASN A 193 -23.70 9.78 -8.29
C ASN A 193 -24.37 10.44 -7.07
N ASP A 194 -23.73 10.41 -5.90
CA ASP A 194 -24.31 10.95 -4.67
C ASP A 194 -24.43 12.49 -4.76
N ALA A 195 -25.61 13.01 -4.44
CA ALA A 195 -25.87 14.45 -4.44
C ALA A 195 -25.10 15.19 -3.33
N ASN A 196 -24.64 14.48 -2.30
CA ASN A 196 -23.86 15.03 -1.22
C ASN A 196 -22.38 15.13 -1.61
N ASP A 197 -21.89 16.36 -1.73
CA ASP A 197 -20.47 16.67 -1.99
C ASP A 197 -19.51 15.96 -1.03
N SER A 198 -19.92 15.69 0.23
CA SER A 198 -19.07 14.96 1.19
C SER A 198 -18.89 13.47 0.87
N ILE A 199 -19.61 12.94 -0.11
CA ILE A 199 -19.51 11.56 -0.61
C ILE A 199 -18.99 11.55 -2.06
N SER A 200 -19.52 12.41 -2.93
CA SER A 200 -19.14 12.45 -4.34
C SER A 200 -17.75 13.02 -4.59
N ILE A 201 -17.30 14.00 -3.82
CA ILE A 201 -15.91 14.52 -3.90
C ILE A 201 -14.89 13.42 -3.52
N PRO A 202 -15.03 12.70 -2.39
CA PRO A 202 -14.26 11.48 -2.11
C PRO A 202 -14.23 10.47 -3.23
N GLY A 203 -15.38 10.11 -3.80
CA GLY A 203 -15.48 9.15 -4.90
C GLY A 203 -14.63 9.59 -6.08
N LYS A 204 -14.77 10.86 -6.49
CA LYS A 204 -13.99 11.45 -7.58
C LYS A 204 -12.50 11.48 -7.30
N LYS A 205 -12.09 11.85 -6.08
CA LYS A 205 -10.68 11.84 -5.66
C LYS A 205 -10.08 10.44 -5.73
N PHE A 206 -10.83 9.42 -5.33
CA PHE A 206 -10.37 8.03 -5.40
C PHE A 206 -10.11 7.61 -6.85
N VAL A 207 -11.05 7.89 -7.75
CA VAL A 207 -10.89 7.59 -9.19
C VAL A 207 -9.67 8.29 -9.78
N CYS A 208 -9.50 9.58 -9.47
CA CYS A 208 -8.32 10.35 -9.89
C CYS A 208 -7.00 9.75 -9.43
N GLU A 209 -6.93 9.28 -8.18
CA GLU A 209 -5.75 8.60 -7.66
C GLU A 209 -5.47 7.28 -8.38
N CYS A 210 -6.50 6.47 -8.65
CA CYS A 210 -6.35 5.24 -9.44
C CYS A 210 -5.82 5.51 -10.85
N VAL A 211 -6.34 6.52 -11.56
CA VAL A 211 -5.85 6.91 -12.90
C VAL A 211 -4.39 7.37 -12.84
N ARG A 212 -4.03 8.18 -11.85
CA ARG A 212 -2.65 8.66 -11.66
C ARG A 212 -1.68 7.51 -11.38
N ILE A 213 -2.09 6.58 -10.53
CA ILE A 213 -1.32 5.36 -10.24
C ILE A 213 -1.11 4.55 -11.51
N TYR A 214 -2.18 4.25 -12.26
CA TYR A 214 -2.11 3.49 -13.50
C TYR A 214 -1.15 4.15 -14.50
N LYS A 215 -1.32 5.44 -14.79
CA LYS A 215 -0.49 6.15 -15.78
C LYS A 215 1.00 6.09 -15.39
N ASN A 216 1.31 6.42 -14.14
CA ASN A 216 2.68 6.42 -13.64
C ASN A 216 3.32 5.02 -13.72
N MET A 217 2.60 3.98 -13.30
CA MET A 217 3.11 2.62 -13.35
C MET A 217 3.24 2.09 -14.78
N TYR A 218 2.28 2.37 -15.65
CA TYR A 218 2.30 1.94 -17.04
C TYR A 218 3.46 2.58 -17.80
N GLU A 219 3.71 3.87 -17.58
CA GLU A 219 4.87 4.56 -18.16
C GLU A 219 6.19 3.99 -17.65
N THR A 220 6.30 3.78 -16.34
CA THR A 220 7.54 3.32 -15.70
C THR A 220 7.88 1.87 -16.04
N TYR A 221 6.88 0.98 -16.08
CA TYR A 221 7.10 -0.47 -16.14
C TYR A 221 6.68 -1.12 -17.45
N CYS A 222 5.80 -0.49 -18.26
CA CYS A 222 5.18 -1.17 -19.40
C CYS A 222 5.57 -0.63 -20.77
N LEU A 223 5.62 0.70 -20.96
CA LEU A 223 5.82 1.29 -22.29
C LEU A 223 7.12 0.83 -22.98
N LYS A 224 8.20 0.67 -22.22
CA LYS A 224 9.51 0.23 -22.74
C LYS A 224 10.10 -0.95 -21.97
N ASN A 225 9.57 -1.21 -20.78
CA ASN A 225 10.20 -2.08 -19.79
C ASN A 225 9.41 -3.36 -19.54
N ARG A 226 8.30 -3.60 -20.27
CA ARG A 226 7.40 -4.76 -20.03
C ARG A 226 8.15 -6.09 -20.03
N LEU A 227 9.09 -6.28 -20.94
CA LEU A 227 9.86 -7.52 -21.11
C LEU A 227 11.22 -7.51 -20.38
N GLU A 228 11.53 -6.45 -19.63
CA GLU A 228 12.81 -6.31 -18.93
C GLU A 228 12.94 -7.29 -17.75
N SER A 229 11.81 -7.67 -17.14
CA SER A 229 11.77 -8.68 -16.08
C SER A 229 10.39 -9.32 -15.97
N GLU A 230 10.33 -10.53 -15.41
CA GLU A 230 9.06 -11.21 -15.15
C GLU A 230 8.15 -10.38 -14.23
N THR A 231 8.72 -9.67 -13.25
CA THR A 231 7.97 -8.76 -12.39
C THR A 231 7.37 -7.57 -13.16
N ASN A 232 8.08 -7.01 -14.15
CA ASN A 232 7.50 -5.96 -14.99
C ASN A 232 6.35 -6.53 -15.84
N ARG A 233 6.55 -7.71 -16.44
CA ARG A 233 5.53 -8.38 -17.25
C ARG A 233 4.23 -8.58 -16.45
N THR A 234 4.33 -9.25 -15.30
CA THR A 234 3.20 -9.53 -14.40
C THR A 234 2.55 -8.25 -13.86
N THR A 235 3.33 -7.20 -13.55
CA THR A 235 2.79 -5.86 -13.23
C THR A 235 1.95 -5.32 -14.37
N CYS A 236 2.46 -5.37 -15.60
CA CYS A 236 1.76 -4.85 -16.75
C CYS A 236 0.50 -5.64 -17.09
N GLU A 237 0.50 -6.96 -16.88
CA GLU A 237 -0.71 -7.79 -16.99
C GLU A 237 -1.80 -7.34 -16.02
N GLN A 238 -1.47 -6.97 -14.78
CA GLN A 238 -2.46 -6.39 -13.84
C GLN A 238 -2.94 -5.01 -14.27
N LEU A 239 -2.05 -4.17 -14.79
CA LEU A 239 -2.45 -2.85 -15.30
C LEU A 239 -3.37 -2.98 -16.52
N ASP A 240 -3.15 -3.98 -17.37
CA ASP A 240 -4.04 -4.27 -18.51
C ASP A 240 -5.44 -4.69 -18.03
N ILE A 241 -5.53 -5.53 -16.98
CA ILE A 241 -6.82 -5.89 -16.36
C ILE A 241 -7.52 -4.64 -15.82
N PHE A 242 -6.82 -3.80 -15.06
CA PHE A 242 -7.39 -2.54 -14.55
C PHE A 242 -7.86 -1.64 -15.70
N LYS A 243 -7.11 -1.55 -16.81
CA LYS A 243 -7.49 -0.76 -17.98
C LYS A 243 -8.83 -1.22 -18.56
N GLU A 244 -9.03 -2.54 -18.67
CA GLU A 244 -10.29 -3.12 -19.13
C GLU A 244 -11.44 -2.84 -18.15
N SER A 245 -11.22 -3.09 -16.85
CA SER A 245 -12.18 -2.78 -15.78
C SER A 245 -12.58 -1.32 -15.77
N TYR A 246 -11.62 -0.41 -15.95
CA TYR A 246 -11.86 1.03 -16.03
C TYR A 246 -12.71 1.41 -17.25
N GLY A 247 -12.45 0.80 -18.40
CA GLY A 247 -13.28 0.96 -19.60
C GLY A 247 -14.73 0.56 -19.35
N LEU A 248 -14.95 -0.59 -18.70
CA LEU A 248 -16.29 -1.06 -18.32
C LEU A 248 -16.94 -0.17 -17.25
N PHE A 249 -16.16 0.41 -16.36
CA PHE A 249 -16.64 1.38 -15.38
C PHE A 249 -17.15 2.65 -16.06
N LEU A 250 -16.41 3.17 -17.05
CA LEU A 250 -16.82 4.36 -17.81
C LEU A 250 -18.13 4.13 -18.56
N THR A 251 -18.34 2.96 -19.18
CA THR A 251 -19.60 2.67 -19.89
C THR A 251 -20.81 2.62 -18.95
N LYS A 252 -20.60 2.28 -17.67
CA LYS A 252 -21.65 2.22 -16.65
C LYS A 252 -21.99 3.59 -16.04
N LEU A 253 -21.15 4.61 -16.22
CA LEU A 253 -21.33 5.94 -15.61
C LEU A 253 -22.44 6.80 -16.26
N GLN A 254 -23.07 6.35 -17.35
CA GLN A 254 -24.28 6.91 -17.97
C GLN A 254 -24.42 8.45 -17.90
N GLY A 255 -23.38 9.18 -18.34
CA GLY A 255 -23.44 10.64 -18.52
C GLY A 255 -22.58 11.48 -17.56
N LEU A 256 -21.84 10.88 -16.63
CA LEU A 256 -20.82 11.56 -15.82
C LEU A 256 -19.41 11.56 -16.44
N ASP A 257 -19.25 10.95 -17.60
CA ASP A 257 -17.97 10.67 -18.27
C ASP A 257 -17.11 11.93 -18.49
N HIS A 258 -17.75 13.08 -18.66
CA HIS A 258 -17.10 14.38 -18.85
C HIS A 258 -16.47 14.95 -17.56
N LYS A 259 -16.78 14.39 -16.38
CA LYS A 259 -16.27 14.84 -15.07
C LYS A 259 -15.18 13.93 -14.49
N ILE A 260 -14.96 12.77 -15.12
CA ILE A 260 -14.03 11.73 -14.66
C ILE A 260 -12.86 11.64 -15.66
N PRO A 261 -11.62 11.51 -15.18
CA PRO A 261 -10.47 11.37 -16.08
C PRO A 261 -10.52 10.08 -16.91
N LEU A 262 -10.06 10.14 -18.14
CA LEU A 262 -9.78 8.95 -18.96
C LEU A 262 -8.33 8.52 -18.75
N LEU A 263 -8.04 7.24 -18.99
CA LEU A 263 -6.67 6.72 -18.93
C LEU A 263 -5.75 7.32 -20.01
N ILE A 264 -6.34 7.83 -21.10
CA ILE A 264 -5.64 8.49 -22.21
C ILE A 264 -5.52 10.01 -22.04
N ASP A 265 -6.18 10.59 -21.03
CA ASP A 265 -6.15 12.04 -20.81
C ASP A 265 -4.70 12.50 -20.62
N ILE A 266 -4.31 13.57 -21.29
CA ILE A 266 -3.04 14.24 -21.03
C ILE A 266 -3.05 14.88 -19.64
N ASP A 267 -1.88 15.17 -19.08
CA ASP A 267 -1.77 15.58 -17.68
C ASP A 267 -2.58 16.85 -17.35
N ASN A 268 -2.67 17.80 -18.27
CA ASN A 268 -3.49 19.00 -18.10
C ASN A 268 -4.99 18.69 -17.99
N GLU A 269 -5.49 17.70 -18.73
CA GLU A 269 -6.89 17.29 -18.71
C GLU A 269 -7.21 16.48 -17.44
N LEU A 270 -6.30 15.58 -17.04
CA LEU A 270 -6.35 14.89 -15.77
C LEU A 270 -6.42 15.89 -14.61
N LEU A 271 -5.55 16.90 -14.60
CA LEU A 271 -5.57 17.97 -13.60
C LEU A 271 -6.89 18.75 -13.65
N ALA A 272 -7.37 19.18 -14.82
CA ALA A 272 -8.62 19.92 -14.92
C ALA A 272 -9.82 19.14 -14.34
N LYS A 273 -9.87 17.82 -14.59
CA LYS A 273 -10.91 16.93 -14.07
C LYS A 273 -10.71 16.66 -12.57
N CYS A 274 -9.48 16.49 -12.09
CA CYS A 274 -9.18 16.09 -10.71
C CYS A 274 -8.96 17.23 -9.70
N SER A 275 -8.69 18.46 -10.16
CA SER A 275 -8.31 19.60 -9.31
C SER A 275 -9.47 20.44 -8.76
N LYS A 276 -10.74 20.14 -9.11
CA LYS A 276 -11.88 21.03 -8.76
C LYS A 276 -12.26 21.09 -7.27
N ASP A 277 -11.66 20.29 -6.38
CA ASP A 277 -12.12 20.18 -4.98
C ASP A 277 -11.02 20.37 -3.92
N GLU A 278 -9.92 21.06 -4.24
CA GLU A 278 -8.98 21.55 -3.22
C GLU A 278 -9.46 22.85 -2.57
N SER A 279 -10.29 23.64 -3.26
CA SER A 279 -10.73 24.97 -2.78
C SER A 279 -11.96 24.96 -1.87
N LYS A 280 -12.72 23.85 -1.76
CA LYS A 280 -13.95 23.80 -0.94
C LYS A 280 -13.78 23.20 0.47
N LEU A 281 -12.60 22.66 0.81
CA LEU A 281 -12.34 22.11 2.16
C LEU A 281 -11.84 23.15 3.18
N GLN A 282 -11.74 24.43 2.81
CA GLN A 282 -11.38 25.49 3.76
C GLN A 282 -12.50 25.93 4.72
N PHE A 283 -13.73 25.41 4.60
CA PHE A 283 -14.81 25.74 5.53
C PHE A 283 -15.27 24.54 6.35
N ASN A 284 -14.52 24.25 7.42
CA ASN A 284 -15.07 23.86 8.73
C ASN A 284 -13.96 23.98 9.80
N SER A 285 -13.52 25.22 10.01
CA SER A 285 -12.59 25.61 11.08
C SER A 285 -13.27 25.52 12.46
N ARG A 286 -13.33 24.31 13.02
CA ARG A 286 -13.56 24.12 14.47
C ARG A 286 -12.71 23.01 15.10
N SER A 287 -12.06 22.19 14.29
CA SER A 287 -11.13 21.13 14.75
C SER A 287 -9.65 21.59 14.84
N THR A 288 -9.32 22.78 14.34
CA THR A 288 -7.94 23.30 14.27
C THR A 288 -7.35 23.77 15.61
N SER A 289 -8.13 23.89 16.68
CA SER A 289 -7.60 24.28 18.00
C SER A 289 -6.81 23.15 18.68
N LYS A 290 -7.14 21.89 18.39
CA LYS A 290 -6.43 20.71 18.94
C LYS A 290 -5.08 20.47 18.27
N TYR A 291 -4.94 20.80 16.99
CA TYR A 291 -3.71 20.60 16.23
C TYR A 291 -2.61 21.60 16.58
N ARG A 292 -2.94 22.86 16.92
CA ARG A 292 -1.93 23.86 17.34
C ARG A 292 -1.26 23.56 18.69
N SER A 293 -1.93 22.86 19.61
CA SER A 293 -1.37 22.54 20.92
C SER A 293 -0.37 21.37 20.89
N TYR A 294 -0.55 20.43 19.95
CA TYR A 294 0.34 19.29 19.77
C TYR A 294 1.72 19.70 19.22
N PHE A 295 1.75 20.61 18.23
CA PHE A 295 3.01 21.10 17.65
C PHE A 295 3.77 22.09 18.56
N ARG A 296 3.09 22.78 19.49
CA ARG A 296 3.79 23.61 20.50
C ARG A 296 4.53 22.78 21.54
N LYS A 297 4.05 21.57 21.88
CA LYS A 297 4.71 20.71 22.88
C LYS A 297 6.00 20.05 22.35
N GLN A 298 6.10 19.77 21.05
CA GLN A 298 7.31 19.16 20.46
C GLN A 298 8.43 20.17 20.17
N LYS A 299 8.14 21.47 20.08
CA LYS A 299 9.17 22.51 19.88
C LYS A 299 9.93 22.90 21.16
N VAL A 300 9.46 22.49 22.34
CA VAL A 300 10.07 22.88 23.63
C VAL A 300 11.08 21.82 24.14
N SER A 301 11.13 20.62 23.56
CA SER A 301 11.97 19.52 24.05
C SER A 301 13.32 19.32 23.32
N ASN A 302 13.64 20.09 22.29
CA ASN A 302 14.88 19.89 21.50
C ASN A 302 15.81 21.12 21.47
N CYS A 303 16.10 21.72 22.62
CA CYS A 303 17.15 22.74 22.73
C CYS A 303 18.03 22.51 23.97
N TRP A 304 18.75 21.39 24.03
CA TRP A 304 19.92 21.22 24.90
C TRP A 304 20.92 20.28 24.22
N ALA A 305 21.91 20.85 23.53
CA ALA A 305 23.27 20.31 23.33
C ALA A 305 24.01 21.22 22.34
N CYS A 306 24.71 22.23 22.86
CA CYS A 306 25.92 22.83 22.29
C CYS A 306 26.49 23.80 23.34
N ARG A 307 27.25 23.25 24.28
CA ARG A 307 28.40 23.89 24.94
C ARG A 307 29.40 22.78 25.25
#